data_AF-A0A5E3XKE4-F1
#
_entry.id   AF-A0A5E3XKE4-F1
#
_cell.length_a   1.000
_cell.length_b   1.000
_cell.length_c   1.000
_cell.angle_alpha   90.00
_cell.angle_beta   90.00
_cell.angle_gamma   90.00
#
_symmetry.space_group_name_H-M   'P 1'
#
loop_
_entity.id
_entity.type
_entity.pdbx_description
1 polymer ?
#
loop_
_entity_poly.entity_id
_entity_poly.type
_entity_poly.pdbx_seq_one_letter_code
_entity_poly.pdbx_strand_id
1 'polypeptide(L)'
;MSSTSTHVPLQFPISAHDLARVYIKMEHIGATVLKCTFGDDVALDRAERFVFAAADRAIQAGQTEDVFVSRSYYSWRAAEYAPYGLPPDAIGFDASHAGQTSASDVFETLPDALGLPFPRWCILDVRVPDPTRIIPARMLNLYLSQPIRSQSELQRTDMLPVWFWNNDGSLGIPITAPTFDRIPDIPTRIHATSLKVGFWWHNYGPLEKQIQLRTKESRKDTSGYCVSLRRLATATCKAVKNAMAVYENGDIVTGRTQWEELRWRIGTGPGCVSVRDVVLLGLVYVSPGRVMPLLRL
;
A
#
# COMPACT_ATOMS: atom_id res chain seq x y z
N MET A 1 3.70 -67.09 -1.31
CA MET A 1 3.74 -65.75 -1.94
C MET A 1 3.35 -64.75 -0.88
N SER A 2 4.33 -64.11 -0.24
CA SER A 2 4.07 -63.13 0.83
C SER A 2 4.23 -61.73 0.26
N SER A 3 3.13 -61.00 0.11
CA SER A 3 3.15 -59.60 -0.31
C SER A 3 3.49 -58.72 0.88
N THR A 4 4.72 -58.21 0.92
CA THR A 4 5.14 -57.15 1.84
C THR A 4 4.50 -55.84 1.39
N SER A 5 3.45 -55.44 2.10
CA SER A 5 2.81 -54.13 1.95
C SER A 5 3.72 -53.04 2.50
N THR A 6 4.37 -52.30 1.61
CA THR A 6 5.18 -51.13 1.95
C THR A 6 4.26 -49.98 2.35
N HIS A 7 4.06 -49.81 3.65
CA HIS A 7 3.38 -48.64 4.20
C HIS A 7 4.28 -47.42 3.97
N VAL A 8 4.00 -46.63 2.94
CA VAL A 8 4.63 -45.31 2.76
C VAL A 8 3.96 -44.38 3.77
N PRO A 9 4.69 -43.85 4.77
CA PRO A 9 4.14 -42.82 5.64
C PRO A 9 3.97 -41.56 4.79
N LEU A 10 2.72 -41.29 4.44
CA LEU A 10 2.32 -40.14 3.66
C LEU A 10 2.11 -38.95 4.61
N GLN A 11 2.53 -37.79 4.10
CA GLN A 11 2.28 -36.43 4.58
C GLN A 11 3.29 -35.88 5.61
N PHE A 12 4.21 -35.09 5.07
CA PHE A 12 4.87 -34.03 5.84
C PHE A 12 3.77 -33.09 6.38
N PRO A 13 3.73 -32.82 7.69
CA PRO A 13 2.78 -31.86 8.23
C PRO A 13 3.08 -30.48 7.63
N ILE A 14 2.07 -29.87 7.01
CA ILE A 14 2.16 -28.47 6.56
C ILE A 14 2.41 -27.63 7.81
N SER A 15 3.43 -26.77 7.78
CA SER A 15 3.73 -25.92 8.93
C SER A 15 2.66 -24.85 9.12
N ALA A 16 2.48 -24.35 10.35
CA ALA A 16 1.59 -23.22 10.62
C ALA A 16 1.97 -21.99 9.76
N HIS A 17 3.27 -21.82 9.49
CA HIS A 17 3.77 -20.77 8.62
C HIS A 17 3.28 -20.91 7.18
N ASP A 18 3.38 -22.10 6.60
CA ASP A 18 2.91 -22.35 5.23
C ASP A 18 1.38 -22.15 5.13
N LEU A 19 0.62 -22.55 6.16
CA LEU A 19 -0.82 -22.29 6.23
C LEU A 19 -1.14 -20.79 6.30
N ALA A 20 -0.40 -20.02 7.12
CA ALA A 20 -0.55 -18.57 7.20
C ALA A 20 -0.30 -17.89 5.84
N ARG A 21 0.72 -18.32 5.09
CA ARG A 21 0.98 -17.82 3.73
C ARG A 21 -0.15 -18.13 2.76
N VAL A 22 -0.76 -19.32 2.86
CA VAL A 22 -1.95 -19.67 2.07
C VAL A 22 -3.10 -18.71 2.37
N TYR A 23 -3.37 -18.40 3.65
CA TYR A 23 -4.40 -17.42 4.01
C TYR A 23 -4.12 -16.02 3.46
N ILE A 24 -2.90 -15.52 3.61
CA ILE A 24 -2.48 -14.22 3.05
C ILE A 24 -2.72 -14.18 1.53
N LYS A 25 -2.29 -15.23 0.82
CA LYS A 25 -2.49 -15.33 -0.63
C LYS A 25 -3.97 -15.37 -1.03
N MET A 26 -4.78 -16.09 -0.26
CA MET A 26 -6.23 -16.19 -0.51
C MET A 26 -6.92 -14.84 -0.32
N GLU A 27 -6.56 -14.07 0.70
CA GLU A 27 -7.16 -12.75 0.93
C GLU A 27 -6.75 -11.74 -0.14
N HIS A 28 -5.51 -11.83 -0.63
CA HIS A 28 -5.02 -10.98 -1.71
C HIS A 28 -5.36 -11.54 -3.11
N ILE A 29 -6.22 -12.55 -3.25
CA ILE A 29 -6.61 -13.07 -4.57
C ILE A 29 -7.33 -12.02 -5.41
N GLY A 30 -7.10 -12.06 -6.73
CA GLY A 30 -7.70 -11.14 -7.69
C GLY A 30 -6.87 -9.89 -7.93
N ALA A 31 -7.51 -8.88 -8.52
CA ALA A 31 -6.87 -7.61 -8.82
C ALA A 31 -6.94 -6.68 -7.61
N THR A 32 -5.77 -6.25 -7.14
CA THR A 32 -5.63 -5.23 -6.09
C THR A 32 -4.79 -4.07 -6.60
N VAL A 33 -4.84 -2.93 -5.91
CA VAL A 33 -4.04 -1.75 -6.27
C VAL A 33 -2.55 -2.13 -6.28
N LEU A 34 -2.03 -2.77 -5.22
CA LEU A 34 -0.60 -3.10 -5.17
C LEU A 34 -0.19 -4.10 -6.25
N LYS A 35 -1.02 -5.11 -6.55
CA LYS A 35 -0.74 -6.09 -7.62
C LYS A 35 -0.73 -5.44 -9.00
N CYS A 36 -1.70 -4.58 -9.28
CA CYS A 36 -1.79 -3.90 -10.57
C CYS A 36 -0.69 -2.84 -10.72
N THR A 37 -0.26 -2.21 -9.62
CA THR A 37 0.85 -1.25 -9.65
C THR A 37 2.19 -1.97 -9.79
N PHE A 38 2.54 -2.93 -8.92
CA PHE A 38 3.92 -3.45 -8.78
C PHE A 38 4.09 -4.94 -9.11
N GLY A 39 3.02 -5.68 -9.37
CA GLY A 39 3.03 -7.14 -9.57
C GLY A 39 2.69 -7.94 -8.31
N ASP A 40 2.38 -9.23 -8.52
CA ASP A 40 1.93 -10.16 -7.47
C ASP A 40 2.95 -10.33 -6.35
N ASP A 41 4.21 -10.61 -6.72
CA ASP A 41 5.30 -10.87 -5.78
C ASP A 41 5.50 -9.71 -4.80
N VAL A 42 5.44 -8.47 -5.29
CA VAL A 42 5.64 -7.28 -4.46
C VAL A 42 4.46 -7.05 -3.52
N ALA A 43 3.23 -7.27 -3.98
CA ALA A 43 2.06 -7.12 -3.14
C ALA A 43 2.04 -8.17 -2.00
N LEU A 44 2.35 -9.43 -2.33
CA LEU A 44 2.40 -10.52 -1.37
C LEU A 44 3.57 -10.38 -0.38
N ASP A 45 4.79 -10.07 -0.83
CA ASP A 45 5.95 -9.86 0.06
C ASP A 45 5.66 -8.77 1.11
N ARG A 46 5.00 -7.66 0.70
CA ARG A 46 4.62 -6.59 1.63
C ARG A 46 3.57 -7.04 2.64
N ALA A 47 2.54 -7.76 2.20
CA ALA A 47 1.52 -8.30 3.08
C ALA A 47 2.12 -9.29 4.07
N GLU A 48 2.90 -10.26 3.60
CA GLU A 48 3.61 -11.25 4.43
C GLU A 48 4.48 -10.57 5.49
N ARG A 49 5.33 -9.61 5.11
CA ARG A 49 6.20 -8.91 6.07
C ARG A 49 5.42 -8.15 7.14
N PHE A 50 4.32 -7.51 6.78
CA PHE A 50 3.47 -6.82 7.76
C PHE A 50 2.81 -7.82 8.71
N VAL A 51 2.17 -8.86 8.15
CA VAL A 51 1.39 -9.85 8.90
C VAL A 51 2.28 -10.66 9.83
N PHE A 52 3.43 -11.15 9.37
CA PHE A 52 4.35 -11.91 10.22
C PHE A 52 4.99 -11.04 11.32
N ALA A 53 5.29 -9.77 11.05
CA ALA A 53 5.73 -8.85 12.10
C ALA A 53 4.65 -8.59 13.16
N ALA A 54 3.37 -8.67 12.81
CA ALA A 54 2.27 -8.63 13.77
C ALA A 54 2.10 -9.98 14.50
N ALA A 55 2.25 -11.10 13.79
CA ALA A 55 2.14 -12.45 14.35
C ALA A 55 3.23 -12.73 15.37
N ASP A 56 4.47 -12.30 15.14
CA ASP A 56 5.58 -12.42 16.10
C ASP A 56 5.23 -11.86 17.48
N ARG A 57 4.42 -10.79 17.54
CA ARG A 57 3.91 -10.21 18.80
C ARG A 57 2.79 -11.04 19.41
N ALA A 58 1.91 -11.61 18.60
CA ALA A 58 0.81 -12.45 19.06
C ALA A 58 1.26 -13.84 19.53
N ILE A 59 2.29 -14.42 18.90
CA ILE A 59 2.90 -15.70 19.30
C ILE A 59 3.50 -15.60 20.70
N GLN A 60 4.08 -14.44 21.05
CA GLN A 60 4.53 -14.17 22.43
C GLN A 60 3.38 -14.23 23.45
N ALA A 61 2.13 -14.10 23.01
CA ALA A 61 0.92 -14.26 23.82
C ALA A 61 0.30 -15.68 23.74
N GLY A 62 0.98 -16.64 23.12
CA GLY A 62 0.60 -18.07 23.12
C GLY A 62 -0.33 -18.52 21.99
N GLN A 63 -0.53 -17.70 20.95
CA GLN A 63 -1.30 -18.10 19.76
C GLN A 63 -0.40 -18.77 18.70
N THR A 64 -0.94 -19.71 17.93
CA THR A 64 -0.23 -20.22 16.73
C THR A 64 -0.36 -19.22 15.58
N GLU A 65 0.67 -19.15 14.73
CA GLU A 65 0.74 -18.17 13.65
C GLU A 65 -0.45 -18.25 12.66
N ASP A 66 -0.82 -19.45 12.23
CA ASP A 66 -1.93 -19.71 11.32
C ASP A 66 -3.29 -19.31 11.89
N VAL A 67 -3.51 -19.59 13.18
CA VAL A 67 -4.75 -19.22 13.89
C VAL A 67 -4.82 -17.71 14.07
N PHE A 68 -3.70 -17.05 14.38
CA PHE A 68 -3.65 -15.60 14.47
C PHE A 68 -3.97 -14.97 13.10
N VAL A 69 -3.24 -15.35 12.05
CA VAL A 69 -3.40 -14.77 10.71
C VAL A 69 -4.83 -14.95 10.18
N SER A 70 -5.38 -16.16 10.29
CA SER A 70 -6.75 -16.44 9.81
C SER A 70 -7.84 -15.67 10.54
N ARG A 71 -7.63 -15.32 11.82
CA ARG A 71 -8.58 -14.51 12.61
C ARG A 71 -8.39 -13.01 12.45
N SER A 72 -7.18 -12.58 12.14
CA SER A 72 -6.85 -11.15 12.00
C SER A 72 -7.20 -10.57 10.64
N TYR A 73 -7.32 -11.38 9.59
CA TYR A 73 -7.87 -10.91 8.33
C TYR A 73 -9.38 -10.71 8.41
N TYR A 74 -9.85 -9.58 7.88
CA TYR A 74 -11.27 -9.38 7.67
C TYR A 74 -11.75 -10.25 6.49
N SER A 75 -12.57 -11.26 6.78
CA SER A 75 -13.17 -12.08 5.71
C SER A 75 -14.36 -11.35 5.08
N TRP A 76 -14.11 -10.69 3.95
CA TRP A 76 -15.17 -10.10 3.13
C TRP A 76 -16.23 -11.11 2.68
N ARG A 77 -15.94 -12.42 2.73
CA ARG A 77 -16.88 -13.48 2.36
C ARG A 77 -17.98 -13.73 3.41
N ALA A 78 -17.84 -13.18 4.61
CA ALA A 78 -18.90 -13.15 5.62
C ALA A 78 -19.85 -11.92 5.43
N ALA A 79 -19.98 -11.43 4.19
CA ALA A 79 -20.57 -10.16 3.75
C ALA A 79 -22.01 -9.84 4.20
N GLU A 80 -22.71 -10.74 4.87
CA GLU A 80 -24.00 -10.38 5.50
C GLU A 80 -23.82 -9.37 6.64
N TYR A 81 -22.60 -9.26 7.18
CA TYR A 81 -22.24 -8.32 8.25
C TYR A 81 -20.92 -7.62 7.94
N ALA A 82 -20.82 -6.94 6.79
CA ALA A 82 -19.71 -6.03 6.59
C ALA A 82 -19.61 -5.10 7.82
N PRO A 83 -18.50 -5.13 8.58
CA PRO A 83 -18.43 -4.42 9.85
C PRO A 83 -18.58 -2.95 9.49
N TYR A 84 -19.66 -2.36 10.00
CA TYR A 84 -20.03 -0.98 9.72
C TYR A 84 -18.78 -0.09 9.90
N GLY A 85 -18.24 0.42 8.80
CA GLY A 85 -17.10 1.34 8.81
C GLY A 85 -15.88 0.95 7.96
N LEU A 86 -15.69 -0.32 7.57
CA LEU A 86 -14.61 -0.65 6.63
C LEU A 86 -15.00 -0.21 5.21
N PRO A 87 -14.13 0.52 4.48
CA PRO A 87 -14.42 0.90 3.11
C PRO A 87 -14.64 -0.34 2.22
N PRO A 88 -15.51 -0.23 1.19
CA PRO A 88 -15.69 -1.32 0.24
C PRO A 88 -14.36 -1.68 -0.41
N ASP A 89 -14.20 -2.97 -0.73
CA ASP A 89 -13.03 -3.53 -1.40
C ASP A 89 -11.71 -3.49 -0.60
N ALA A 90 -11.69 -2.91 0.60
CA ALA A 90 -10.51 -2.92 1.46
C ALA A 90 -10.16 -4.33 1.93
N ILE A 91 -8.86 -4.65 1.94
CA ILE A 91 -8.30 -5.84 2.58
C ILE A 91 -7.81 -5.39 3.96
N GLY A 92 -8.69 -5.57 4.94
CA GLY A 92 -8.45 -5.19 6.33
C GLY A 92 -7.69 -6.26 7.11
N PHE A 93 -6.82 -5.82 8.00
CA PHE A 93 -6.13 -6.66 8.97
C PHE A 93 -6.22 -6.04 10.36
N ASP A 94 -6.49 -6.86 11.38
CA ASP A 94 -6.66 -6.41 12.76
C ASP A 94 -5.39 -5.71 13.28
N ALA A 95 -5.56 -4.44 13.65
CA ALA A 95 -4.51 -3.57 14.16
C ALA A 95 -4.25 -3.76 15.66
N SER A 96 -5.08 -4.52 16.39
CA SER A 96 -4.96 -4.71 17.84
C SER A 96 -3.60 -5.28 18.27
N HIS A 97 -2.99 -6.11 17.42
CA HIS A 97 -1.68 -6.72 17.64
C HIS A 97 -0.57 -6.09 16.77
N ALA A 98 -0.92 -5.10 15.95
CA ALA A 98 -0.01 -4.42 15.02
C ALA A 98 0.81 -3.29 15.71
N GLY A 99 1.18 -3.42 16.99
CA GLY A 99 2.01 -2.43 17.68
C GLY A 99 1.44 -1.00 17.66
N GLN A 100 2.31 0.02 17.60
CA GLN A 100 1.90 1.42 17.52
C GLN A 100 1.48 1.81 16.09
N THR A 101 0.28 1.41 15.68
CA THR A 101 -0.36 1.93 14.46
C THR A 101 -0.83 3.37 14.68
N SER A 102 -0.52 4.26 13.73
CA SER A 102 -0.98 5.66 13.80
C SER A 102 -2.48 5.76 13.55
N ALA A 103 -3.12 6.79 14.11
CA ALA A 103 -4.55 7.06 13.93
C ALA A 103 -4.95 7.24 12.45
N SER A 104 -4.03 7.70 11.59
CA SER A 104 -4.30 7.80 10.14
C SER A 104 -4.47 6.47 9.43
N ASP A 105 -4.05 5.39 10.07
CA ASP A 105 -3.93 4.07 9.45
C ASP A 105 -4.94 3.07 10.01
N VAL A 106 -5.73 3.51 10.99
CA VAL A 106 -6.69 2.70 11.71
C VAL A 106 -8.11 3.14 11.36
N PHE A 107 -8.91 2.16 10.97
CA PHE A 107 -10.36 2.28 10.81
C PHE A 107 -11.03 1.61 12.00
N GLU A 108 -11.84 2.37 12.73
CA GLU A 108 -12.64 1.84 13.82
C GLU A 108 -14.02 1.50 13.27
N THR A 109 -14.41 0.22 13.39
CA THR A 109 -15.75 -0.22 13.03
C THR A 109 -16.65 -0.23 14.25
N LEU A 110 -17.95 -0.02 14.06
CA LEU A 110 -18.92 -0.09 15.16
C LEU A 110 -18.85 -1.43 15.91
N PRO A 111 -19.27 -1.47 17.19
CA PRO A 111 -19.32 -2.71 17.95
C PRO A 111 -20.22 -3.71 17.22
N ASP A 112 -19.87 -4.98 17.31
CA ASP A 112 -20.77 -6.02 16.84
C ASP A 112 -22.03 -6.08 17.73
N ALA A 113 -23.06 -6.79 17.28
CA ALA A 113 -24.29 -6.98 18.06
C ALA A 113 -24.05 -7.67 19.42
N LEU A 114 -22.87 -8.24 19.64
CA LEU A 114 -22.44 -8.91 20.86
C LEU A 114 -21.75 -7.95 21.85
N GLY A 115 -21.55 -6.69 21.48
CA GLY A 115 -20.92 -5.68 22.33
C GLY A 115 -19.41 -5.87 22.50
N LEU A 116 -18.76 -6.60 21.59
CA LEU A 116 -17.30 -6.70 21.59
C LEU A 116 -16.67 -5.33 21.29
N PRO A 117 -15.47 -5.04 21.84
CA PRO A 117 -14.79 -3.77 21.62
C PRO A 117 -14.61 -3.48 20.13
N PHE A 118 -14.64 -2.19 19.77
CA PHE A 118 -14.48 -1.69 18.40
C PHE A 118 -13.26 -2.33 17.74
N PRO A 119 -13.45 -3.20 16.73
CA PRO A 119 -12.32 -3.74 16.02
C PRO A 119 -11.62 -2.61 15.29
N ARG A 120 -10.29 -2.60 15.39
CA ARG A 120 -9.41 -1.61 14.80
C ARG A 120 -8.75 -2.26 13.60
N TRP A 121 -8.94 -1.70 12.41
CA TRP A 121 -8.43 -2.30 11.17
C TRP A 121 -7.38 -1.43 10.53
N CYS A 122 -6.31 -2.03 10.04
CA CYS A 122 -5.42 -1.40 9.08
C CYS A 122 -5.69 -1.96 7.68
N ILE A 123 -5.51 -1.13 6.64
CA ILE A 123 -5.79 -1.52 5.26
C ILE A 123 -4.48 -1.92 4.58
N LEU A 124 -4.31 -3.22 4.33
CA LEU A 124 -3.10 -3.76 3.70
C LEU A 124 -3.09 -3.51 2.19
N ASP A 125 -4.26 -3.61 1.55
CA ASP A 125 -4.45 -3.42 0.12
C ASP A 125 -5.92 -3.11 -0.19
N VAL A 126 -6.23 -2.76 -1.43
CA VAL A 126 -7.60 -2.46 -1.88
C VAL A 126 -7.85 -3.20 -3.19
N ARG A 127 -8.96 -3.94 -3.28
CA ARG A 127 -9.38 -4.60 -4.52
C ARG A 127 -9.85 -3.57 -5.53
N VAL A 128 -9.62 -3.84 -6.81
CA VAL A 128 -9.95 -2.90 -7.89
C VAL A 128 -10.94 -3.52 -8.86
N PRO A 129 -12.12 -2.90 -9.09
CA PRO A 129 -13.10 -3.44 -10.03
C PRO A 129 -12.64 -3.31 -11.48
N ASP A 130 -11.84 -2.29 -11.80
CA ASP A 130 -11.24 -2.06 -13.12
C ASP A 130 -9.70 -2.00 -12.98
N PRO A 131 -9.01 -3.16 -13.05
CA PRO A 131 -7.55 -3.20 -12.93
C PRO A 131 -6.83 -2.37 -13.99
N THR A 132 -7.48 -2.14 -15.13
CA THR A 132 -6.88 -1.44 -16.25
C THR A 132 -6.69 0.05 -15.98
N ARG A 133 -7.35 0.60 -14.97
CA ARG A 133 -7.18 2.01 -14.57
C ARG A 133 -6.00 2.23 -13.63
N ILE A 134 -5.43 1.19 -13.02
CA ILE A 134 -4.30 1.36 -12.11
C ILE A 134 -3.03 1.59 -12.93
N ILE A 135 -2.31 2.69 -12.65
CA ILE A 135 -1.09 3.02 -13.39
C ILE A 135 0.04 2.08 -12.92
N PRO A 136 0.59 1.23 -13.81
CA PRO A 136 1.65 0.30 -13.45
C PRO A 136 2.98 1.03 -13.22
N ALA A 137 3.77 0.52 -12.27
CA ALA A 137 5.08 1.02 -11.91
C ALA A 137 6.02 -0.11 -11.49
N ARG A 138 7.33 0.11 -11.62
CA ARG A 138 8.34 -0.81 -11.09
C ARG A 138 8.72 -0.40 -9.69
N MET A 139 8.72 -1.34 -8.75
CA MET A 139 9.18 -1.07 -7.39
C MET A 139 10.64 -0.61 -7.41
N LEU A 140 10.94 0.52 -6.76
CA LEU A 140 12.28 1.10 -6.76
C LEU A 140 13.24 0.25 -5.93
N ASN A 141 14.16 -0.46 -6.60
CA ASN A 141 15.23 -1.21 -5.93
C ASN A 141 16.52 -0.38 -5.89
N LEU A 142 16.79 0.23 -4.74
CA LEU A 142 17.89 1.18 -4.54
C LEU A 142 19.28 0.53 -4.49
N TYR A 143 19.34 -0.79 -4.28
CA TYR A 143 20.56 -1.52 -3.93
C TYR A 143 20.71 -2.81 -4.74
N LEU A 144 20.47 -2.73 -6.06
CA LEU A 144 20.61 -3.89 -6.97
C LEU A 144 21.97 -4.58 -6.87
N SER A 145 23.05 -3.81 -6.61
CA SER A 145 24.40 -4.34 -6.44
C SER A 145 24.75 -4.76 -5.00
N GLN A 146 23.87 -4.52 -4.03
CA GLN A 146 24.10 -4.75 -2.60
C GLN A 146 22.90 -5.46 -1.95
N PRO A 147 22.69 -6.75 -2.21
CA PRO A 147 21.49 -7.47 -1.77
C PRO A 147 21.30 -7.48 -0.25
N ILE A 148 22.39 -7.61 0.53
CA ILE A 148 22.34 -7.58 2.00
C ILE A 148 21.82 -6.22 2.50
N ARG A 149 22.30 -5.13 1.90
CA ARG A 149 21.86 -3.78 2.24
C ARG A 149 20.41 -3.55 1.83
N SER A 150 20.02 -4.06 0.65
CA SER A 150 18.64 -4.02 0.18
C SER A 150 17.69 -4.70 1.17
N GLN A 151 18.02 -5.92 1.60
CA GLN A 151 17.20 -6.66 2.56
C GLN A 151 17.13 -5.98 3.93
N SER A 152 18.24 -5.41 4.41
CA SER A 152 18.26 -4.63 5.66
C SER A 152 17.44 -3.33 5.59
N GLU A 153 17.40 -2.66 4.44
CA GLU A 153 16.50 -1.53 4.20
C GLU A 153 15.04 -1.98 4.18
N LEU A 154 14.73 -3.08 3.47
CA LEU A 154 13.37 -3.63 3.42
C LEU A 154 12.86 -4.03 4.80
N GLN A 155 13.69 -4.66 5.64
CA GLN A 155 13.33 -5.00 7.03
C GLN A 155 13.00 -3.77 7.90
N ARG A 156 13.59 -2.60 7.59
CA ARG A 156 13.32 -1.33 8.28
C ARG A 156 12.26 -0.50 7.58
N THR A 157 11.74 -0.97 6.45
CA THR A 157 10.74 -0.27 5.67
C THR A 157 9.36 -0.55 6.23
N ASP A 158 8.57 0.51 6.35
CA ASP A 158 7.18 0.39 6.72
C ASP A 158 6.38 -0.28 5.60
N MET A 159 5.82 -1.45 5.89
CA MET A 159 5.12 -2.25 4.88
C MET A 159 3.68 -1.78 4.66
N LEU A 160 3.09 -1.10 5.65
CA LEU A 160 1.73 -0.60 5.56
C LEU A 160 1.67 0.54 4.52
N PRO A 161 0.70 0.57 3.59
CA PRO A 161 0.49 1.74 2.75
C PRO A 161 -0.09 2.92 3.55
N VAL A 162 -0.07 4.11 2.95
CA VAL A 162 -0.84 5.27 3.41
C VAL A 162 -1.93 5.51 2.38
N TRP A 163 -3.19 5.33 2.73
CA TRP A 163 -4.31 5.53 1.82
C TRP A 163 -4.94 6.90 1.98
N PHE A 164 -5.35 7.52 0.87
CA PHE A 164 -6.04 8.82 0.89
C PHE A 164 -7.54 8.61 0.71
N TRP A 165 -8.19 8.23 1.81
CA TRP A 165 -9.64 8.17 1.89
C TRP A 165 -10.24 9.56 2.06
N ASN A 166 -11.29 9.85 1.31
CA ASN A 166 -12.07 11.05 1.49
C ASN A 166 -13.05 10.89 2.66
N ASN A 167 -13.58 12.00 3.18
CA ASN A 167 -14.60 12.00 4.24
C ASN A 167 -15.90 11.28 3.84
N ASP A 168 -16.14 11.08 2.54
CA ASP A 168 -17.28 10.33 2.00
C ASP A 168 -17.01 8.83 1.86
N GLY A 169 -15.83 8.35 2.30
CA GLY A 169 -15.43 6.95 2.21
C GLY A 169 -14.89 6.54 0.83
N SER A 170 -14.82 7.44 -0.14
CA SER A 170 -14.22 7.14 -1.44
C SER A 170 -12.69 7.16 -1.40
N LEU A 171 -12.06 6.27 -2.19
CA LEU A 171 -10.60 6.21 -2.29
C LEU A 171 -10.07 7.18 -3.34
N GLY A 172 -9.14 8.02 -2.93
CA GLY A 172 -8.25 8.82 -3.78
C GLY A 172 -8.73 10.23 -4.07
N ILE A 173 -7.79 11.05 -4.54
CA ILE A 173 -8.02 12.46 -4.89
C ILE A 173 -7.44 12.80 -6.26
N PRO A 174 -8.18 13.49 -7.16
CA PRO A 174 -7.61 14.01 -8.40
C PRO A 174 -6.37 14.88 -8.11
N ILE A 175 -5.26 14.65 -8.82
CA ILE A 175 -4.02 15.41 -8.57
C ILE A 175 -4.14 16.90 -8.95
N THR A 176 -5.18 17.24 -9.73
CA THR A 176 -5.60 18.58 -10.13
C THR A 176 -6.62 19.21 -9.20
N ALA A 177 -7.02 18.55 -8.11
CA ALA A 177 -7.99 19.11 -7.17
C ALA A 177 -7.53 20.51 -6.68
N PRO A 178 -8.43 21.51 -6.67
CA PRO A 178 -8.08 22.86 -6.25
C PRO A 178 -7.78 22.92 -4.75
N THR A 179 -8.51 22.13 -3.95
CA THR A 179 -8.30 21.96 -2.52
C THR A 179 -8.33 20.48 -2.14
N PHE A 180 -7.82 20.17 -0.95
CA PHE A 180 -7.70 18.80 -0.42
C PHE A 180 -8.57 18.62 0.84
N ASP A 181 -9.61 19.43 0.99
CA ASP A 181 -10.44 19.46 2.21
C ASP A 181 -11.27 18.19 2.42
N ARG A 182 -11.44 17.41 1.35
CA ARG A 182 -12.06 16.08 1.38
C ARG A 182 -11.21 15.05 2.11
N ILE A 183 -9.91 15.29 2.27
CA ILE A 183 -9.03 14.40 3.04
C ILE A 183 -9.03 14.86 4.50
N PRO A 184 -9.23 13.93 5.46
CA PRO A 184 -9.10 14.21 6.89
C PRO A 184 -7.76 14.86 7.22
N ASP A 185 -7.77 15.91 8.04
CA ASP A 185 -6.54 16.58 8.47
C ASP A 185 -5.98 15.94 9.75
N ILE A 186 -5.75 14.63 9.70
CA ILE A 186 -5.28 13.82 10.82
C ILE A 186 -3.78 13.57 10.72
N PRO A 187 -3.06 13.45 11.86
CA PRO A 187 -1.62 13.19 11.87
C PRO A 187 -1.32 11.81 11.29
N THR A 188 -0.33 11.75 10.40
CA THR A 188 0.20 10.48 9.89
C THR A 188 1.34 9.97 10.77
N ARG A 189 1.74 8.71 10.57
CA ARG A 189 2.98 8.15 11.14
C ARG A 189 4.29 8.77 10.60
N ILE A 190 4.21 9.76 9.71
CA ILE A 190 5.38 10.40 9.12
C ILE A 190 5.86 11.55 10.00
N HIS A 191 7.02 11.34 10.63
CA HIS A 191 7.71 12.35 11.43
C HIS A 191 8.81 13.10 10.65
N ALA A 192 9.12 12.64 9.43
CA ALA A 192 10.17 13.20 8.60
C ALA A 192 9.84 14.64 8.14
N THR A 193 10.88 15.46 8.01
CA THR A 193 10.75 16.84 7.53
C THR A 193 10.54 16.92 6.02
N SER A 194 11.01 15.88 5.32
CA SER A 194 10.93 15.72 3.89
C SER A 194 10.94 14.25 3.52
N LEU A 195 10.42 13.91 2.35
CA LEU A 195 10.47 12.58 1.76
C LEU A 195 10.97 12.68 0.33
N LYS A 196 11.57 11.60 -0.18
CA LYS A 196 11.75 11.42 -1.61
C LYS A 196 10.60 10.61 -2.17
N VAL A 197 9.96 11.14 -3.21
CA VAL A 197 8.92 10.46 -3.97
C VAL A 197 9.57 9.90 -5.23
N GLY A 198 9.62 8.58 -5.33
CA GLY A 198 10.10 7.86 -6.50
C GLY A 198 8.98 7.65 -7.51
N PHE A 199 9.30 7.80 -8.79
CA PHE A 199 8.43 7.53 -9.92
C PHE A 199 9.18 6.58 -10.84
N TRP A 200 8.57 5.44 -11.14
CA TRP A 200 9.13 4.48 -12.09
C TRP A 200 8.00 3.85 -12.88
N TRP A 201 7.25 4.71 -13.58
CA TRP A 201 6.09 4.29 -14.35
C TRP A 201 6.49 3.44 -15.54
N HIS A 202 5.58 2.57 -15.97
CA HIS A 202 5.79 1.76 -17.16
C HIS A 202 6.11 2.64 -18.37
N ASN A 203 7.07 2.21 -19.21
CA ASN A 203 7.70 3.00 -20.27
C ASN A 203 8.55 4.19 -19.86
N TYR A 204 8.65 4.57 -18.60
CA TYR A 204 9.40 5.76 -18.18
C TYR A 204 10.70 5.41 -17.44
N GLY A 205 11.71 6.27 -17.61
CA GLY A 205 12.92 6.19 -16.79
C GLY A 205 12.62 6.54 -15.33
N PRO A 206 13.43 6.09 -14.37
CA PRO A 206 13.23 6.43 -12.97
C PRO A 206 13.42 7.93 -12.74
N LEU A 207 12.54 8.52 -11.94
CA LEU A 207 12.60 9.92 -11.52
C LEU A 207 12.37 10.00 -10.00
N GLU A 208 13.14 10.82 -9.30
CA GLU A 208 12.89 11.13 -7.89
C GLU A 208 12.60 12.63 -7.71
N LYS A 209 11.66 12.96 -6.83
CA LYS A 209 11.41 14.34 -6.37
C LYS A 209 11.39 14.39 -4.85
N GLN A 210 12.03 15.39 -4.26
CA GLN A 210 11.94 15.62 -2.83
C GLN A 210 10.72 16.51 -2.51
N ILE A 211 9.89 16.09 -1.57
CA ILE A 211 8.78 16.88 -1.02
C ILE A 211 9.13 17.38 0.37
N GLN A 212 8.81 18.65 0.64
CA GLN A 212 9.00 19.27 1.96
C GLN A 212 7.71 19.20 2.76
N LEU A 213 7.76 18.53 3.91
CA LEU A 213 6.60 18.27 4.76
C LEU A 213 6.51 19.22 5.95
N ARG A 214 7.53 20.05 6.21
CA ARG A 214 7.47 21.10 7.25
C ARG A 214 7.21 22.50 6.69
N THR A 215 6.40 23.29 7.37
CA THR A 215 6.31 24.75 7.15
C THR A 215 7.20 25.43 8.19
N LYS A 216 7.71 26.64 7.88
CA LYS A 216 8.54 27.40 8.83
C LYS A 216 7.80 27.69 10.15
N GLU A 217 6.48 27.84 10.08
CA GLU A 217 5.59 28.14 11.21
C GLU A 217 5.46 26.98 12.19
N SER A 218 5.54 25.73 11.72
CA SER A 218 5.35 24.54 12.56
C SER A 218 6.58 24.15 13.39
N ARG A 219 7.63 24.99 13.42
CA ARG A 219 8.84 24.74 14.23
C ARG A 219 8.72 25.20 15.67
N LYS A 220 7.69 25.99 16.02
CA LYS A 220 7.56 26.58 17.35
C LYS A 220 6.93 25.64 18.37
N ASP A 221 6.32 24.54 17.92
CA ASP A 221 5.73 23.53 18.80
C ASP A 221 6.67 22.33 18.91
N THR A 222 7.31 22.20 20.06
CA THR A 222 8.29 21.13 20.37
C THR A 222 7.61 19.79 20.67
N SER A 223 6.27 19.74 20.75
CA SER A 223 5.51 18.53 21.00
C SER A 223 5.24 17.75 19.71
N GLY A 224 6.07 16.75 19.41
CA GLY A 224 5.73 15.61 18.53
C GLY A 224 5.16 15.95 17.14
N TYR A 225 5.90 16.70 16.32
CA TYR A 225 5.45 17.06 14.96
C TYR A 225 5.12 15.82 14.10
N CYS A 226 3.85 15.72 13.70
CA CYS A 226 3.36 14.73 12.74
C CYS A 226 2.83 15.45 11.50
N VAL A 227 3.15 14.93 10.32
CA VAL A 227 2.65 15.48 9.05
C VAL A 227 1.20 15.06 8.89
N SER A 228 0.29 16.00 8.62
CA SER A 228 -1.11 15.64 8.38
C SER A 228 -1.31 14.92 7.04
N LEU A 229 -2.33 14.06 6.97
CA LEU A 229 -2.64 13.26 5.79
C LEU A 229 -2.96 14.16 4.58
N ARG A 230 -3.76 15.22 4.79
CA ARG A 230 -4.07 16.25 3.79
C ARG A 230 -2.81 16.91 3.23
N ARG A 231 -1.86 17.27 4.09
CA ARG A 231 -0.61 17.89 3.69
C ARG A 231 0.26 16.94 2.86
N LEU A 232 0.36 15.69 3.30
CA LEU A 232 1.10 14.65 2.58
C LEU A 232 0.52 14.42 1.18
N ALA A 233 -0.81 14.31 1.06
CA ALA A 233 -1.49 14.18 -0.22
C ALA A 233 -1.25 15.38 -1.13
N THR A 234 -1.35 16.60 -0.59
CA THR A 234 -1.12 17.86 -1.35
C THR A 234 0.31 17.90 -1.92
N ALA A 235 1.30 17.61 -1.08
CA ALA A 235 2.71 17.62 -1.49
C ALA A 235 3.01 16.53 -2.53
N THR A 236 2.42 15.35 -2.36
CA THR A 236 2.56 14.23 -3.29
C THR A 236 1.89 14.53 -4.64
N CYS A 237 0.68 15.09 -4.66
CA CYS A 237 0.01 15.49 -5.91
C CYS A 237 0.83 16.51 -6.71
N LYS A 238 1.47 17.47 -6.03
CA LYS A 238 2.41 18.41 -6.67
C LYS A 238 3.62 17.68 -7.27
N ALA A 239 4.19 16.73 -6.55
CA ALA A 239 5.30 15.92 -7.06
C ALA A 239 4.91 15.08 -8.28
N VAL A 240 3.73 14.45 -8.26
CA VAL A 240 3.17 13.68 -9.39
C VAL A 240 2.99 14.58 -10.62
N LYS A 241 2.35 15.74 -10.48
CA LYS A 241 2.19 16.70 -11.60
C LYS A 241 3.53 17.12 -12.19
N ASN A 242 4.51 17.43 -11.33
CA ASN A 242 5.85 17.79 -11.78
C ASN A 242 6.55 16.63 -12.49
N ALA A 243 6.36 15.39 -12.05
CA ALA A 243 6.89 14.20 -12.72
C ALA A 243 6.26 14.01 -14.10
N MET A 244 4.94 14.11 -14.22
CA MET A 244 4.24 14.02 -15.51
C MET A 244 4.73 15.08 -16.49
N ALA A 245 4.90 16.33 -16.06
CA ALA A 245 5.42 17.39 -16.90
C ALA A 245 6.86 17.12 -17.37
N VAL A 246 7.70 16.48 -16.54
CA VAL A 246 9.06 16.08 -16.96
C VAL A 246 9.00 14.98 -18.01
N TYR A 247 8.13 13.98 -17.84
CA TYR A 247 7.97 12.90 -18.80
C TYR A 247 7.40 13.37 -20.14
N GLU A 248 6.36 14.20 -20.12
CA GLU A 248 5.78 14.80 -21.33
C GLU A 248 6.84 15.57 -22.14
N ASN A 249 7.65 16.40 -21.48
CA ASN A 249 8.72 17.14 -22.15
C ASN A 249 9.88 16.23 -22.61
N GLY A 250 10.22 15.19 -21.84
CA GLY A 250 11.29 14.26 -22.18
C GLY A 250 10.96 13.36 -23.37
N ASP A 251 9.71 12.94 -23.52
CA ASP A 251 9.25 12.14 -24.66
C ASP A 251 9.35 12.92 -25.97
N ILE A 252 9.02 14.22 -25.95
CA ILE A 252 9.16 15.12 -27.09
C ILE A 252 10.62 15.21 -27.53
N VAL A 253 11.55 15.31 -26.57
CA VAL A 253 12.98 15.48 -26.83
C VAL A 253 13.65 14.20 -27.33
N THR A 254 13.27 13.05 -26.78
CA THR A 254 13.92 11.76 -27.11
C THR A 254 13.39 11.11 -28.38
N GLY A 255 12.25 11.56 -28.92
CA GLY A 255 11.68 11.02 -30.15
C GLY A 255 11.33 9.54 -30.05
N ARG A 256 11.00 9.05 -28.85
CA ARG A 256 10.77 7.64 -28.58
C ARG A 256 9.59 7.11 -29.40
N THR A 257 9.89 6.25 -30.36
CA THR A 257 8.90 5.65 -31.28
C THR A 257 8.34 4.32 -30.77
N GLN A 258 9.04 3.64 -29.87
CA GLN A 258 8.64 2.34 -29.34
C GLN A 258 8.04 2.51 -27.94
N TRP A 259 6.73 2.29 -27.85
CA TRP A 259 5.94 2.27 -26.62
C TRP A 259 5.39 0.87 -26.40
N GLU A 260 5.67 0.29 -25.24
CA GLU A 260 4.98 -0.92 -24.78
C GLU A 260 3.65 -0.44 -24.20
N GLU A 261 2.51 -0.74 -24.82
CA GLU A 261 1.18 -0.27 -24.38
C GLU A 261 0.98 1.26 -24.40
N LEU A 262 0.53 1.79 -25.55
CA LEU A 262 0.27 3.22 -25.77
C LEU A 262 -0.67 3.89 -24.74
N ARG A 263 -1.52 3.11 -24.06
CA ARG A 263 -2.48 3.62 -23.05
C ARG A 263 -1.83 4.34 -21.86
N TRP A 264 -0.55 4.08 -21.60
CA TRP A 264 0.18 4.67 -20.48
C TRP A 264 1.02 5.88 -20.90
N ARG A 265 0.93 6.29 -22.17
CA ARG A 265 1.67 7.45 -22.67
C ARG A 265 1.13 8.72 -22.04
N ILE A 266 2.01 9.50 -21.44
CA ILE A 266 1.72 10.81 -20.84
C ILE A 266 1.77 11.88 -21.92
N GLY A 267 0.79 12.78 -21.89
CA GLY A 267 0.76 13.94 -22.77
C GLY A 267 -0.63 14.56 -22.88
N THR A 268 -0.76 15.50 -23.79
CA THR A 268 -1.99 16.28 -24.04
C THR A 268 -2.79 15.83 -25.26
N GLY A 269 -2.27 14.89 -26.04
CA GLY A 269 -2.91 14.38 -27.27
C GLY A 269 -3.96 13.29 -27.01
N PRO A 270 -4.79 12.96 -28.03
CA PRO A 270 -5.72 11.85 -27.96
C PRO A 270 -5.04 10.52 -27.60
N GLY A 271 -5.63 9.78 -26.66
CA GLY A 271 -5.09 8.50 -26.17
C GLY A 271 -3.94 8.63 -25.17
N CYS A 272 -3.52 9.86 -24.81
CA CYS A 272 -2.56 10.09 -23.75
C CYS A 272 -3.23 10.27 -22.39
N VAL A 273 -2.50 9.92 -21.33
CA VAL A 273 -2.82 10.23 -19.94
C VAL A 273 -2.37 11.65 -19.63
N SER A 274 -3.32 12.52 -19.31
CA SER A 274 -3.05 13.87 -18.85
C SER A 274 -3.09 13.96 -17.33
N VAL A 275 -2.60 15.07 -16.76
CA VAL A 275 -2.72 15.32 -15.32
C VAL A 275 -4.16 15.33 -14.82
N ARG A 276 -5.14 15.57 -15.69
CA ARG A 276 -6.57 15.64 -15.33
C ARG A 276 -7.18 14.25 -15.12
N ASP A 277 -6.58 13.24 -15.73
CA ASP A 277 -7.06 11.87 -15.67
C ASP A 277 -6.55 11.17 -14.40
N VAL A 278 -5.50 11.70 -13.76
CA VAL A 278 -4.82 10.98 -12.67
C VAL A 278 -5.43 11.29 -11.30
N VAL A 279 -5.75 10.21 -10.58
CA VAL A 279 -6.17 10.20 -9.17
C VAL A 279 -5.08 9.55 -8.32
N LEU A 280 -4.68 10.23 -7.25
CA LEU A 280 -3.75 9.72 -6.23
C LEU A 280 -4.52 8.93 -5.18
N LEU A 281 -4.27 7.62 -5.09
CA LEU A 281 -4.94 6.70 -4.16
C LEU A 281 -4.23 6.61 -2.81
N GLY A 282 -2.90 6.68 -2.81
CA GLY A 282 -2.10 6.46 -1.62
C GLY A 282 -0.60 6.52 -1.89
N LEU A 283 0.18 6.05 -0.93
CA LEU A 283 1.62 5.92 -0.97
C LEU A 283 2.06 4.59 -0.37
N VAL A 284 3.15 4.02 -0.89
CA VAL A 284 3.88 2.93 -0.24
C VAL A 284 5.30 3.37 0.08
N TYR A 285 5.86 2.90 1.19
CA TYR A 285 7.27 3.09 1.46
C TYR A 285 8.09 2.05 0.71
N VAL A 286 9.16 2.51 0.09
CA VAL A 286 10.12 1.63 -0.62
C VAL A 286 11.44 1.53 0.12
N SER A 287 11.73 2.53 0.95
CA SER A 287 12.80 2.52 1.95
C SER A 287 12.45 3.55 3.03
N PRO A 288 13.19 3.58 4.16
CA PRO A 288 13.09 4.70 5.10
C PRO A 288 13.30 6.04 4.37
N GLY A 289 12.35 6.96 4.52
CA GLY A 289 12.39 8.29 3.89
C GLY A 289 12.08 8.34 2.39
N ARG A 290 11.71 7.21 1.76
CA ARG A 290 11.32 7.15 0.35
C ARG A 290 9.96 6.47 0.15
N VAL A 291 9.14 7.09 -0.68
CA VAL A 291 7.79 6.61 -0.99
C VAL A 291 7.56 6.55 -2.50
N MET A 292 6.61 5.71 -2.92
CA MET A 292 6.08 5.69 -4.29
C MET A 292 4.57 5.91 -4.24
N PRO A 293 4.02 6.73 -5.16
CA PRO A 293 2.58 6.97 -5.22
C PRO A 293 1.84 5.80 -5.86
N LEU A 294 0.63 5.52 -5.35
CA LEU A 294 -0.35 4.64 -5.96
C LEU A 294 -1.33 5.49 -6.75
N LEU A 295 -1.48 5.22 -8.05
CA LEU A 295 -2.21 6.08 -8.97
C LEU A 295 -3.22 5.29 -9.79
N ARG A 296 -4.32 5.96 -10.16
CA ARG A 296 -5.27 5.46 -11.17
C ARG A 296 -5.68 6.55 -12.16
N LEU A 297 -6.28 6.12 -13.25
CA LEU A 297 -7.04 6.94 -14.22
C LEU A 297 -8.52 7.09 -13.81
#